data_AF-A0A947HSP4-F1
#
_entry.id   AF-A0A947HSP4-F1
#
_cell.length_a   1.000
_cell.length_b   1.000
_cell.length_c   1.000
_cell.angle_alpha   90.00
_cell.angle_beta   90.00
_cell.angle_gamma   90.00
#
_symmetry.space_group_name_H-M   'P 1'
#
loop_
_entity.id
_entity.type
_entity.pdbx_description
1 polymer ?
#
loop_
_entity_poly.entity_id
_entity_poly.type
_entity_poly.pdbx_seq_one_letter_code
_entity_poly.pdbx_strand_id
1 'polypeptide(L)'
;MSVQIDDVTVIAKIEALARATRLGKTAAVELALDRMLAELGDAGPADPWAGLDALLAQLHRMPVRVDAFDAVQYDENGLPL
;
A
#
# COMPACT_ATOMS: atom_id res chain seq x y z
N MET A 1 27.56 11.82 -8.41
CA MET A 1 27.46 13.30 -8.46
C MET A 1 26.62 13.75 -7.29
N SER A 2 26.98 14.83 -6.59
CA SER A 2 26.16 15.38 -5.51
C SER A 2 25.11 16.32 -6.09
N VAL A 3 23.84 16.12 -5.71
CA VAL A 3 22.76 17.07 -5.99
C VAL A 3 22.85 18.19 -4.96
N GLN A 4 23.01 19.44 -5.41
CA GLN A 4 22.97 20.62 -4.53
C GLN A 4 21.53 21.13 -4.48
N ILE A 5 21.04 21.42 -3.27
CA ILE A 5 19.69 21.93 -3.04
C ILE A 5 19.82 23.27 -2.34
N ASP A 6 19.53 24.35 -3.07
CA ASP A 6 19.65 25.73 -2.57
C ASP A 6 18.27 26.36 -2.23
N ASP A 7 17.18 25.68 -2.57
CA ASP A 7 15.82 26.14 -2.26
C ASP A 7 15.51 25.96 -0.77
N VAL A 8 15.29 27.08 -0.08
CA VAL A 8 15.00 27.15 1.36
C VAL A 8 13.74 26.37 1.74
N THR A 9 12.74 26.33 0.85
CA THR A 9 11.49 25.59 1.07
C THR A 9 11.75 24.09 1.03
N VAL A 10 12.59 23.63 0.10
CA VAL A 10 12.97 22.21 0.01
C VAL A 10 13.78 21.80 1.22
N ILE A 11 14.73 22.64 1.66
CA ILE A 11 15.51 22.41 2.87
C ILE A 11 14.59 22.24 4.09
N ALA A 12 13.60 23.13 4.26
CA ALA A 12 12.63 23.05 5.36
C ALA A 12 11.82 21.74 5.34
N LYS A 13 11.43 21.25 4.16
CA LYS A 13 10.75 19.96 3.99
C LYS A 13 11.65 18.79 4.39
N ILE A 14 12.91 18.80 3.96
CA ILE A 14 13.91 17.76 4.33
C ILE A 14 14.10 17.74 5.85
N GLU A 15 14.19 18.89 6.50
CA GLU A 15 14.31 18.98 7.95
C GLU A 15 13.07 18.46 8.68
N ALA A 16 11.87 18.79 8.19
CA ALA A 16 10.63 18.28 8.74
C ALA A 16 10.57 16.75 8.63
N LEU A 17 10.93 16.20 7.47
CA LEU A 17 10.96 14.77 7.24
C LEU A 17 11.98 14.06 8.14
N ALA A 18 13.21 14.58 8.23
CA ALA A 18 14.26 14.04 9.09
C ALA A 18 13.83 14.02 10.57
N ARG A 19 13.16 15.08 11.04
CA ARG A 19 12.59 15.12 12.41
C ARG A 19 11.52 14.05 12.62
N ALA A 20 10.63 13.86 11.65
CA ALA A 20 9.55 12.89 11.75
C ALA A 20 10.05 11.43 11.73
N THR A 21 11.08 11.15 10.92
CA THR A 21 11.64 9.79 10.77
C THR A 21 12.78 9.48 11.75
N ARG A 22 13.29 10.49 12.47
CA ARG A 22 14.48 10.42 13.33
C ARG A 22 15.74 9.96 12.57
N LEU A 23 15.79 10.25 11.28
CA LEU A 23 16.93 9.96 10.41
C LEU A 23 17.77 11.22 10.16
N GLY A 24 19.01 11.04 9.70
CA GLY A 24 19.79 12.14 9.13
C GLY A 24 19.13 12.67 7.85
N LYS A 25 19.41 13.93 7.48
CA LYS A 25 18.83 14.59 6.29
C LYS A 25 19.00 13.74 5.02
N THR A 26 20.20 13.22 4.78
CA THR A 26 20.50 12.36 3.62
C THR A 26 19.68 11.08 3.65
N ALA A 27 19.72 10.33 4.75
CA ALA A 27 18.98 9.07 4.90
C ALA A 27 17.46 9.25 4.80
N ALA A 28 16.93 10.39 5.29
CA ALA A 28 15.52 10.73 5.15
C ALA A 28 15.13 10.98 3.69
N VAL A 29 15.98 11.67 2.92
CA VAL A 29 15.75 11.92 1.49
C VAL A 29 15.87 10.64 0.68
N GLU A 30 16.88 9.81 0.96
CA GLU A 30 17.05 8.49 0.32
C GLU A 30 15.80 7.62 0.53
N LEU A 31 15.35 7.48 1.79
CA LEU A 31 14.14 6.71 2.10
C LEU A 31 12.89 7.24 1.37
N ALA A 32 12.73 8.56 1.28
CA ALA A 32 11.59 9.16 0.59
C ALA A 32 11.66 8.93 -0.92
N LEU A 33 12.86 9.01 -1.51
CA LEU A 33 13.06 8.78 -2.94
C LEU A 33 12.84 7.30 -3.28
N ASP A 34 13.36 6.38 -2.47
CA ASP A 34 13.15 4.93 -2.64
C ASP A 34 11.66 4.59 -2.63
N ARG A 35 10.90 5.18 -1.71
CA ARG A 35 9.44 5.01 -1.67
C ARG A 35 8.74 5.56 -2.91
N MET A 36 9.08 6.77 -3.32
CA MET A 36 8.49 7.40 -4.51
C MET A 36 8.82 6.60 -5.78
N LEU A 37 10.04 6.08 -5.90
CA LEU A 37 10.44 5.22 -7.02
C LEU A 37 9.73 3.88 -6.98
N ALA A 38 9.51 3.30 -5.79
CA ALA A 38 8.71 2.10 -5.65
C ALA A 38 7.26 2.33 -6.09
N GLU A 39 6.63 3.42 -5.66
CA GLU A 39 5.27 3.79 -6.06
C GLU A 39 5.17 4.04 -7.58
N LEU A 40 6.16 4.71 -8.17
CA LEU A 40 6.22 4.94 -9.62
C LEU A 40 6.51 3.65 -10.41
N GLY A 41 7.28 2.73 -9.84
CA GLY A 41 7.59 1.42 -10.43
C GLY A 41 6.40 0.46 -10.36
N ASP A 42 5.62 0.52 -9.29
CA ASP A 42 4.34 -0.21 -9.14
C ASP A 42 3.26 0.37 -10.08
N ALA A 43 3.41 1.64 -10.47
CA ALA A 43 2.64 2.29 -11.54
C ALA A 43 3.17 2.00 -12.97
N GLY A 44 3.94 0.92 -13.17
CA GLY A 44 4.03 0.28 -14.49
C GLY A 44 2.62 -0.04 -15.01
N PRO A 45 2.42 -0.43 -16.30
CA PRO A 45 1.10 -0.86 -16.73
C PRO A 45 0.71 -2.08 -15.90
N ALA A 46 0.00 -1.83 -14.80
CA ALA A 46 -0.69 -2.85 -14.05
C ALA A 46 -1.54 -3.52 -15.11
N ASP A 47 -1.26 -4.81 -15.36
CA ASP A 47 -2.18 -5.59 -16.17
C ASP A 47 -3.56 -5.30 -15.60
N PRO A 48 -4.47 -4.68 -16.38
CA PRO A 48 -5.77 -4.26 -15.87
C PRO A 48 -6.54 -5.46 -15.31
N TRP A 49 -6.10 -6.67 -15.64
CA TRP A 49 -6.63 -7.94 -15.17
C TRP A 49 -5.87 -8.54 -13.98
N ALA A 50 -4.70 -8.06 -13.58
CA ALA A 50 -3.96 -8.62 -12.44
C ALA A 50 -4.79 -8.63 -11.14
N GLY A 51 -5.57 -7.58 -10.90
CA GLY A 51 -6.52 -7.54 -9.79
C GLY A 51 -7.66 -8.55 -9.94
N LEU A 52 -8.17 -8.73 -11.16
CA LEU A 52 -9.21 -9.72 -11.45
C LEU A 52 -8.68 -11.15 -11.29
N ASP A 53 -7.49 -11.44 -11.79
CA ASP A 53 -6.85 -12.75 -11.70
C ASP A 53 -6.57 -13.13 -10.24
N ALA A 54 -6.14 -12.17 -9.41
CA ALA A 54 -5.97 -12.38 -7.98
C ALA A 54 -7.30 -12.74 -7.29
N LEU A 55 -8.39 -12.05 -7.64
CA LEU A 55 -9.73 -12.33 -7.13
C LEU A 55 -10.23 -13.72 -7.57
N LEU A 56 -10.03 -14.08 -8.84
CA LEU A 56 -10.39 -15.41 -9.37
C LEU A 56 -9.58 -16.53 -8.72
N ALA A 57 -8.28 -16.32 -8.53
CA ALA A 57 -7.41 -17.27 -7.83
C ALA A 57 -7.79 -17.44 -6.36
N GLN A 58 -8.33 -16.41 -5.71
CA GLN A 58 -8.87 -16.54 -4.36
C GLN A 58 -10.18 -17.35 -4.36
N LEU A 59 -11.11 -17.05 -5.26
CA LEU A 59 -12.38 -17.77 -5.40
C LEU A 59 -12.14 -19.26 -5.68
N HIS A 60 -11.18 -19.59 -6.56
CA HIS A 60 -10.84 -20.98 -6.88
C HIS A 60 -10.28 -21.76 -5.69
N ARG A 61 -9.67 -21.08 -4.71
CA ARG A 61 -9.15 -21.70 -3.48
C ARG A 61 -10.20 -21.81 -2.38
N MET A 62 -11.39 -21.24 -2.55
CA MET A 62 -12.43 -21.35 -1.53
C MET A 62 -12.91 -22.79 -1.43
N PRO A 63 -12.91 -23.39 -0.22
CA PRO A 63 -13.42 -24.73 -0.03
C PRO A 63 -14.92 -24.76 -0.33
N VAL A 64 -15.38 -25.87 -0.90
CA VAL A 64 -16.81 -26.11 -1.07
C VAL A 64 -17.45 -26.20 0.31
N ARG A 65 -18.42 -25.34 0.56
CA ARG A 65 -19.22 -25.33 1.78
C ARG A 65 -20.45 -26.19 1.59
N VAL A 66 -20.61 -27.19 2.45
CA VAL A 66 -21.76 -28.11 2.43
C VAL A 66 -23.03 -27.39 2.89
N ASP A 67 -22.86 -26.39 3.75
CA ASP A 67 -23.90 -25.52 4.31
C ASP A 67 -24.15 -24.26 3.45
N ALA A 68 -23.64 -24.20 2.21
CA ALA A 68 -23.72 -23.00 1.38
C ALA A 68 -25.14 -22.55 1.04
N PHE A 69 -26.11 -23.46 1.12
CA PHE A 69 -27.52 -23.21 0.85
C PHE A 69 -28.37 -23.15 2.13
N ASP A 70 -27.75 -23.31 3.29
CA ASP A 70 -28.46 -23.20 4.56
C ASP A 70 -28.72 -21.73 4.87
N ALA A 71 -29.93 -21.44 5.34
CA ALA A 71 -30.28 -20.08 5.74
C ALA A 71 -29.42 -19.67 6.94
N VAL A 72 -28.57 -18.66 6.74
CA VAL A 72 -27.80 -18.04 7.82
C VAL A 72 -28.80 -17.42 8.81
N GLN A 73 -28.77 -17.90 10.06
CA GLN A 73 -29.52 -17.27 11.15
C GLN A 73 -28.76 -16.03 11.59
N TYR A 74 -29.46 -14.91 11.77
CA TYR A 74 -28.85 -13.67 12.21
C TYR A 74 -29.37 -13.31 13.61
N ASP A 75 -28.50 -12.76 14.45
CA ASP A 75 -28.88 -12.23 15.75
C ASP A 75 -29.58 -10.86 15.61
N GLU A 76 -29.98 -10.28 16.75
CA GLU A 76 -30.61 -8.95 16.81
C GLU A 76 -29.71 -7.80 16.32
N ASN A 77 -28.39 -8.03 16.22
CA ASN A 77 -27.40 -7.08 15.71
C ASN A 77 -27.05 -7.32 14.23
N GLY A 78 -27.66 -8.32 13.58
CA GLY A 78 -27.39 -8.68 12.19
C GLY A 78 -26.09 -9.46 11.99
N LEU A 79 -25.56 -10.09 13.02
CA LEU A 79 -24.40 -10.99 12.94
C LEU A 79 -24.85 -12.44 12.73
N PRO A 80 -24.13 -13.25 11.94
CA PRO A 80 -24.40 -14.68 11.83
C PRO A 80 -24.33 -15.36 13.20
N LEU A 81 -25.38 -16.10 13.57
CA LEU A 81 -25.47 -16.92 14.79
C LEU A 81 -24.60 -18.18 14.72
#